data_AF-A0A4Y9LRY9-F1
#
_entry.id   AF-A0A4Y9LRY9-F1
#
_cell.length_a   1.000
_cell.length_b   1.000
_cell.length_c   1.000
_cell.angle_alpha   90.00
_cell.angle_beta   90.00
_cell.angle_gamma   90.00
#
_symmetry.space_group_name_H-M   'P 1'
#
loop_
_entity.id
_entity.type
_entity.pdbx_description
1 polymer ?
#
loop_
_entity_poly.entity_id
_entity_poly.type
_entity_poly.pdbx_seq_one_letter_code
_entity_poly.pdbx_strand_id
1 'polypeptide(L)'
;MIPDTKSGLPEMACVSAMQKAIRRSLEREAMVFAVELMHTSRGFHSMVCNRLEVICHEDLDTVAAPWVVPFVATALARSRERYSSKIGEARLMVGNCTRIMCRAPKSRAGCHFAAAIGLRSMLEDFAPTIPDWANDQHTLQGRKMGRGLDHFRKEGAKLIPPPKGE
;
A
#
# COMPACT_ATOMS: atom_id res chain seq x y z
N MET A 1 -13.10 -4.05 -25.64
CA MET A 1 -12.88 -5.37 -25.01
C MET A 1 -11.41 -5.44 -24.65
N ILE A 2 -11.08 -5.67 -23.38
CA ILE A 2 -9.67 -5.88 -23.01
C ILE A 2 -9.26 -7.22 -23.63
N PRO A 3 -8.13 -7.29 -24.36
CA PRO A 3 -7.74 -8.53 -25.02
C PRO A 3 -7.41 -9.60 -23.97
N ASP A 4 -7.66 -10.87 -24.29
CA ASP A 4 -7.21 -11.97 -23.45
C ASP A 4 -5.68 -11.98 -23.32
N THR A 5 -5.15 -12.66 -22.31
CA THR A 5 -3.70 -12.84 -22.17
C THR A 5 -3.11 -13.59 -23.35
N LYS A 6 -1.78 -13.66 -23.43
CA LYS A 6 -1.05 -14.44 -24.45
C LYS A 6 -1.59 -15.87 -24.62
N SER A 7 -2.03 -16.51 -23.54
CA SER A 7 -2.57 -17.86 -23.51
C SER A 7 -4.11 -17.91 -23.60
N GLY A 8 -4.79 -16.79 -23.88
CA GLY A 8 -6.25 -16.72 -23.97
C GLY A 8 -6.96 -16.72 -22.61
N LEU A 9 -6.29 -16.33 -21.52
CA LEU A 9 -6.89 -16.28 -20.19
C LEU A 9 -7.53 -14.91 -19.92
N PRO A 10 -8.60 -14.84 -19.12
CA PRO A 10 -9.17 -13.55 -18.71
C PRO A 10 -8.19 -12.75 -17.85
N GLU A 11 -7.91 -11.50 -18.21
CA GLU A 11 -6.84 -10.72 -17.59
C GLU A 11 -7.10 -10.45 -16.11
N MET A 12 -8.35 -10.12 -15.76
CA MET A 12 -8.74 -9.83 -14.38
C MET A 12 -8.68 -11.07 -13.50
N ALA A 13 -8.90 -12.26 -14.08
CA ALA A 13 -8.73 -13.52 -13.37
C ALA A 13 -7.25 -13.78 -13.05
N CYS A 14 -6.35 -13.53 -14.01
CA CYS A 14 -4.90 -13.63 -13.81
C CYS A 14 -4.40 -12.65 -12.72
N VAL A 15 -4.83 -11.40 -12.75
CA VAL A 15 -4.48 -10.39 -11.71
C VAL A 15 -4.99 -10.83 -10.34
N SER A 16 -6.24 -11.30 -10.28
CA SER A 16 -6.88 -11.82 -9.07
C SER A 16 -6.15 -13.04 -8.51
N ALA A 17 -5.71 -13.96 -9.38
CA ALA A 17 -4.95 -15.15 -9.00
C ALA A 17 -3.56 -14.79 -8.48
N MET A 18 -2.84 -13.88 -9.17
CA MET A 18 -1.56 -13.34 -8.71
C MET A 18 -1.66 -12.74 -7.30
N GLN A 19 -2.66 -11.87 -7.07
CA GLN A 19 -2.90 -11.27 -5.75
C GLN A 19 -3.15 -12.33 -4.68
N LYS A 20 -4.08 -13.27 -4.97
CA LYS A 20 -4.47 -14.32 -4.03
C LYS A 20 -3.34 -15.30 -3.73
N ALA A 21 -2.44 -15.54 -4.68
CA ALA A 21 -1.24 -16.33 -4.50
C ALA A 21 -0.25 -15.61 -3.57
N ILE A 22 0.01 -14.31 -3.77
CA ILE A 22 0.87 -13.52 -2.87
C ILE A 22 0.33 -13.49 -1.45
N ARG A 23 -0.98 -13.26 -1.29
CA ARG A 23 -1.66 -13.32 0.02
C ARG A 23 -1.44 -14.65 0.75
N ARG A 24 -1.34 -15.75 0.00
CA ARG A 24 -1.13 -17.11 0.51
C ARG A 24 0.34 -17.55 0.50
N SER A 25 1.27 -16.64 0.24
CA SER A 25 2.70 -16.93 0.16
C SER A 25 3.09 -17.97 -0.91
N LEU A 26 2.29 -18.09 -1.96
CA LEU A 26 2.51 -19.00 -3.10
C LEU A 26 3.38 -18.31 -4.16
N GLU A 27 4.70 -18.27 -3.94
CA GLU A 27 5.67 -17.56 -4.80
C GLU A 27 5.63 -17.98 -6.27
N ARG A 28 5.56 -19.29 -6.52
CA ARG A 28 5.62 -19.84 -7.87
C ARG A 28 4.37 -19.46 -8.65
N GLU A 29 3.21 -19.69 -8.06
CA GLU A 29 1.90 -19.44 -8.62
C GLU A 29 1.71 -17.95 -8.90
N ALA A 30 2.09 -17.10 -7.94
CA ALA A 30 2.07 -15.64 -8.12
C ALA A 30 2.90 -15.22 -9.33
N MET A 31 4.12 -15.75 -9.47
CA MET A 31 5.00 -15.39 -10.57
C MET A 31 4.51 -15.93 -11.92
N VAL A 32 3.88 -17.11 -11.96
CA VAL A 32 3.28 -17.65 -13.20
C VAL A 32 2.26 -16.68 -13.78
N PHE A 33 1.31 -16.20 -12.97
CA PHE A 33 0.30 -15.24 -13.43
C PHE A 33 0.88 -13.86 -13.74
N ALA A 34 1.86 -13.39 -12.97
CA ALA A 34 2.55 -12.14 -13.27
C ALA A 34 3.24 -12.19 -14.63
N VAL A 35 3.96 -13.28 -14.92
CA VAL A 35 4.70 -13.48 -16.17
C VAL A 35 3.77 -13.62 -17.37
N GLU A 36 2.64 -14.32 -17.22
CA GLU A 36 1.60 -14.41 -18.25
C GLU A 36 1.10 -13.02 -18.68
N LEU A 37 0.77 -12.17 -17.71
CA LEU A 37 0.35 -10.79 -17.96
C LEU A 37 1.48 -9.98 -18.60
N MET A 38 2.70 -10.07 -18.06
CA MET A 38 3.86 -9.32 -18.57
C MET A 38 4.26 -9.69 -20.00
N HIS A 39 4.11 -10.95 -20.40
CA HIS A 39 4.37 -11.37 -21.78
C HIS A 39 3.26 -10.98 -22.76
N THR A 40 2.08 -10.59 -22.26
CA THR A 40 0.95 -10.19 -23.09
C THR A 40 1.17 -8.80 -23.68
N SER A 41 1.41 -7.78 -22.83
CA SER A 41 1.67 -6.42 -23.32
C SER A 41 2.26 -5.50 -22.23
N ARG A 42 2.77 -4.33 -22.66
CA ARG A 42 3.21 -3.26 -21.74
C ARG A 42 2.09 -2.79 -20.82
N GLY A 43 0.85 -2.70 -21.32
CA GLY A 43 -0.30 -2.30 -20.52
C GLY A 43 -0.57 -3.29 -19.39
N PHE A 44 -0.41 -4.58 -19.65
CA PHE A 44 -0.60 -5.64 -18.68
C PHE A 44 0.54 -5.68 -17.65
N HIS A 45 1.77 -5.41 -18.08
CA HIS A 45 2.90 -5.19 -17.16
C HIS A 45 2.65 -4.01 -16.21
N SER A 46 2.17 -2.87 -16.70
CA SER A 46 1.78 -1.74 -15.85
C SER A 46 0.68 -2.13 -14.86
N MET A 47 -0.29 -2.94 -15.30
CA MET A 47 -1.35 -3.48 -14.45
C MET A 47 -0.80 -4.36 -13.31
N VAL A 48 0.16 -5.25 -13.62
CA VAL A 48 0.87 -6.05 -12.61
C VAL A 48 1.56 -5.13 -11.60
N CYS A 49 2.32 -4.14 -12.06
CA CYS A 49 3.05 -3.24 -11.17
C CYS A 49 2.11 -2.45 -10.25
N ASN A 50 1.05 -1.86 -10.80
CA ASN A 50 0.06 -1.13 -10.00
C ASN A 50 -0.60 -2.05 -8.97
N ARG A 51 -0.91 -3.29 -9.36
CA ARG A 51 -1.52 -4.24 -8.44
C ARG A 51 -0.56 -4.66 -7.33
N LEU A 52 0.71 -4.88 -7.62
CA LEU A 52 1.72 -5.23 -6.60
C LEU A 52 1.90 -4.10 -5.56
N GLU A 53 1.86 -2.84 -5.98
CA GLU A 53 1.87 -1.69 -5.06
C GLU A 53 0.66 -1.73 -4.11
N VAL A 54 -0.54 -1.99 -4.65
CA VAL A 54 -1.76 -2.13 -3.82
C VAL A 54 -1.63 -3.30 -2.84
N ILE A 55 -1.22 -4.49 -3.31
CA ILE A 55 -1.05 -5.69 -2.47
C ILE A 55 -0.08 -5.41 -1.31
N CYS A 56 0.96 -4.61 -1.55
CA CYS A 56 1.95 -4.26 -0.53
C CYS A 56 1.34 -3.53 0.67
N HIS A 57 0.26 -2.78 0.48
CA HIS A 57 -0.49 -2.12 1.57
C HIS A 57 -1.71 -2.91 2.01
N GLU A 58 -2.23 -3.79 1.15
CA GLU A 58 -3.48 -4.51 1.38
C GLU A 58 -3.29 -5.81 2.16
N ASP A 59 -2.23 -6.57 1.84
CA ASP A 59 -2.06 -7.97 2.25
C ASP A 59 -0.79 -8.24 3.07
N LEU A 60 0.08 -7.25 3.22
CA LEU A 60 1.33 -7.33 3.99
C LEU A 60 1.22 -6.51 5.28
N ASP A 61 1.93 -6.96 6.31
CA ASP A 61 2.08 -6.21 7.55
C ASP A 61 3.17 -5.14 7.38
N THR A 62 2.75 -3.92 7.06
CA THR A 62 3.65 -2.77 6.89
C THR A 62 4.20 -2.23 8.20
N VAL A 63 3.64 -2.63 9.35
CA VAL A 63 4.18 -2.28 10.68
C VAL A 63 5.31 -3.23 11.04
N ALA A 64 5.13 -4.53 10.78
CA ALA A 64 6.17 -5.53 11.00
C ALA A 64 7.26 -5.52 9.92
N ALA A 65 6.93 -5.12 8.68
CA ALA A 65 7.86 -5.11 7.54
C ALA A 65 7.80 -3.82 6.70
N PRO A 66 8.04 -2.63 7.30
CA PRO A 66 7.92 -1.34 6.60
C PRO A 66 8.89 -1.20 5.42
N TRP A 67 10.05 -1.87 5.45
CA TRP A 67 11.07 -1.81 4.40
C TRP A 67 10.60 -2.40 3.05
N VAL A 68 9.55 -3.24 3.05
CA VAL A 68 9.05 -3.86 1.82
C VAL A 68 8.41 -2.82 0.91
N VAL A 69 7.74 -1.81 1.48
CA VAL A 69 7.04 -0.75 0.72
C VAL A 69 8.00 0.03 -0.21
N PRO A 70 9.09 0.67 0.29
CA PRO A 70 10.00 1.42 -0.58
C PRO A 70 10.77 0.51 -1.55
N PHE A 71 11.05 -0.74 -1.17
CA PHE A 71 11.66 -1.72 -2.07
C PHE A 71 10.74 -2.02 -3.27
N VAL A 72 9.48 -2.39 -2.99
CA VAL A 72 8.48 -2.72 -4.02
C VAL A 72 8.23 -1.52 -4.92
N ALA A 73 8.01 -0.33 -4.36
CA ALA A 73 7.79 0.89 -5.14
C ALA A 73 8.96 1.19 -6.08
N THR A 74 10.19 1.14 -5.57
CA THR A 74 11.40 1.41 -6.35
C THR A 74 11.61 0.36 -7.45
N ALA A 75 11.52 -0.93 -7.10
CA ALA A 75 11.73 -2.02 -8.04
C ALA A 75 10.69 -2.00 -9.18
N LEU A 76 9.43 -1.67 -8.88
CA LEU A 76 8.38 -1.58 -9.89
C LEU A 76 8.50 -0.32 -10.76
N ALA A 77 8.93 0.82 -10.21
CA ALA A 77 9.28 2.00 -11.01
C ALA A 77 10.38 1.65 -12.02
N ARG A 78 11.47 0.99 -11.58
CA ARG A 78 12.53 0.51 -12.47
C ARG A 78 12.05 -0.55 -13.45
N SER A 79 11.15 -1.44 -13.04
CA SER A 79 10.55 -2.43 -13.94
C SER A 79 9.80 -1.78 -15.11
N ARG A 80 9.05 -0.70 -14.85
CA ARG A 80 8.34 0.08 -15.89
C ARG A 80 9.31 0.74 -16.87
N GLU A 81 10.41 1.31 -16.37
CA GLU A 81 11.47 1.89 -17.21
C GLU A 81 12.17 0.84 -18.09
N ARG A 82 12.43 -0.36 -17.54
CA ARG A 82 13.14 -1.45 -18.22
C ARG A 82 12.27 -2.36 -19.07
N TYR A 83 10.96 -2.11 -19.13
CA TYR A 83 10.08 -2.87 -20.02
C TYR A 83 10.40 -2.52 -21.48
N SER A 84 10.76 -3.53 -22.28
CA SER A 84 11.14 -3.40 -23.69
C SER A 84 10.67 -4.63 -24.49
N SER A 85 11.11 -4.78 -25.74
CA SER A 85 10.88 -6.00 -26.51
C SER A 85 11.49 -7.25 -25.86
N LYS A 86 12.54 -7.08 -25.02
CA LYS A 86 13.11 -8.12 -24.16
C LYS A 86 12.73 -7.84 -22.70
N ILE A 87 11.69 -8.52 -22.20
CA ILE A 87 11.15 -8.25 -20.86
C ILE A 87 12.00 -8.80 -19.70
N GLY A 88 13.17 -9.39 -19.97
CA GLY A 88 13.97 -10.11 -18.98
C GLY A 88 14.34 -9.27 -17.75
N GLU A 89 14.78 -8.03 -17.97
CA GLU A 89 15.08 -7.09 -16.89
C GLU A 89 13.83 -6.76 -16.08
N ALA A 90 12.77 -6.24 -16.73
CA ALA A 90 11.52 -5.91 -16.07
C ALA A 90 10.95 -7.08 -15.24
N ARG A 91 11.04 -8.31 -15.77
CA ARG A 91 10.61 -9.55 -15.12
C ARG A 91 11.44 -9.87 -13.88
N LEU A 92 12.74 -9.59 -13.88
CA LEU A 92 13.60 -9.82 -12.73
C LEU A 92 13.16 -8.95 -11.54
N MET A 93 12.87 -7.67 -11.78
CA MET A 93 12.36 -6.78 -10.72
C MET A 93 11.01 -7.25 -10.17
N VAL A 94 10.06 -7.61 -11.04
CA VAL A 94 8.75 -8.13 -10.61
C VAL A 94 8.89 -9.45 -9.83
N GLY A 95 9.81 -10.32 -10.25
CA GLY A 95 10.11 -11.56 -9.54
C GLY A 95 10.63 -11.32 -8.12
N ASN A 96 11.54 -10.36 -7.95
CA ASN A 96 12.04 -10.00 -6.61
C ASN A 96 10.95 -9.39 -5.73
N CYS A 97 10.10 -8.51 -6.28
CA CYS A 97 8.91 -8.01 -5.56
C CYS A 97 8.00 -9.16 -5.13
N THR A 98 7.69 -10.08 -6.04
CA THR A 98 6.81 -11.22 -5.75
C THR A 98 7.37 -12.07 -4.60
N ARG A 99 8.67 -12.39 -4.64
CA ARG A 99 9.33 -13.19 -3.60
C ARG A 99 9.33 -12.49 -2.24
N ILE A 100 9.75 -11.23 -2.18
CA ILE A 100 9.79 -10.50 -0.90
C ILE A 100 8.38 -10.34 -0.33
N MET A 101 7.38 -10.08 -1.18
CA MET A 101 5.99 -9.92 -0.76
C MET A 101 5.38 -11.23 -0.26
N CYS A 102 5.66 -12.36 -0.90
CA CYS A 102 5.24 -13.68 -0.42
C CYS A 102 5.87 -14.05 0.92
N ARG A 103 7.12 -13.66 1.19
CA ARG A 103 7.82 -13.97 2.44
C ARG A 103 7.57 -12.99 3.58
N ALA A 104 7.15 -11.77 3.27
CA ALA A 104 6.85 -10.77 4.27
C ALA A 104 5.71 -11.22 5.20
N PRO A 105 5.71 -10.81 6.48
CA PRO A 105 4.56 -11.00 7.36
C PRO A 105 3.28 -10.47 6.70
N LYS A 106 2.18 -11.21 6.85
CA LYS A 106 0.89 -10.89 6.24
C LYS A 106 0.00 -10.19 7.24
N SER A 107 -0.71 -9.16 6.80
CA SER A 107 -1.76 -8.54 7.59
C SER A 107 -2.77 -7.88 6.66
N ARG A 108 -4.04 -7.92 7.09
CA ARG A 108 -5.15 -7.20 6.47
C ARG A 108 -5.56 -5.97 7.29
N ALA A 109 -4.91 -5.74 8.44
CA ALA A 109 -5.34 -4.74 9.42
C ALA A 109 -5.35 -3.33 8.84
N GLY A 110 -4.34 -2.95 8.04
CA GLY A 110 -4.31 -1.64 7.38
C GLY A 110 -5.47 -1.43 6.41
N CYS A 111 -5.77 -2.43 5.56
CA CYS A 111 -6.91 -2.39 4.65
C CYS A 111 -8.25 -2.32 5.41
N HIS A 112 -8.43 -3.14 6.44
CA HIS A 112 -9.66 -3.13 7.25
C HIS A 112 -9.82 -1.82 8.01
N PHE A 113 -8.74 -1.26 8.55
CA PHE A 113 -8.74 0.04 9.22
C PHE A 113 -9.16 1.17 8.27
N ALA A 114 -8.56 1.22 7.07
CA ALA A 114 -8.90 2.21 6.06
C ALA A 114 -10.37 2.08 5.61
N ALA A 115 -10.88 0.85 5.46
CA ALA A 115 -12.28 0.63 5.11
C ALA A 115 -13.22 1.03 6.27
N ALA A 116 -12.98 0.56 7.49
CA ALA A 116 -13.85 0.78 8.64
C ALA A 116 -13.94 2.26 9.03
N ILE A 117 -12.81 2.97 9.04
CA ILE A 117 -12.78 4.38 9.45
C ILE A 117 -12.96 5.30 8.24
N GLY A 118 -12.29 5.03 7.12
CA GLY A 118 -12.27 5.91 5.95
C GLY A 118 -13.59 5.96 5.18
N LEU A 119 -14.41 4.90 5.25
CA LEU A 119 -15.74 4.89 4.62
C LEU A 119 -16.86 5.30 5.59
N ARG A 120 -16.53 5.56 6.86
CA ARG A 120 -17.51 5.84 7.91
C ARG A 120 -18.39 7.06 7.58
N SER A 121 -17.81 8.12 7.03
CA SER A 121 -18.58 9.31 6.63
C SER A 121 -19.63 9.01 5.56
N MET A 122 -19.34 8.08 4.63
CA MET A 122 -20.26 7.70 3.56
C MET A 122 -21.35 6.74 4.02
N LEU A 123 -21.07 5.92 5.03
CA LEU A 123 -21.96 4.84 5.49
C LEU A 123 -22.81 5.22 6.71
N GLU A 124 -22.32 6.16 7.52
CA GLU A 124 -22.91 6.50 8.83
C GLU A 124 -23.23 8.00 8.97
N ASP A 125 -23.14 8.79 7.90
CA ASP A 125 -23.26 10.28 7.95
C ASP A 125 -22.34 10.90 9.02
N PHE A 126 -21.17 10.27 9.22
CA PHE A 126 -20.26 10.66 10.28
C PHE A 126 -19.39 11.85 9.87
N ALA A 127 -19.44 12.91 10.68
CA ALA A 127 -18.49 14.03 10.63
C ALA A 127 -17.64 14.06 11.92
N PRO A 128 -16.29 14.11 11.81
CA PRO A 128 -15.45 14.22 13.00
C PRO A 128 -15.56 15.61 13.65
N THR A 129 -15.55 15.65 14.97
CA THR A 129 -15.43 16.89 15.74
C THR A 129 -13.96 17.23 16.01
N ILE A 130 -13.60 18.51 15.96
CA ILE A 130 -12.25 18.95 16.33
C ILE A 130 -12.04 18.75 17.84
N PRO A 131 -11.05 17.95 18.28
CA PRO A 131 -10.77 17.78 19.70
C PRO A 131 -10.25 19.07 20.33
N ASP A 132 -10.56 19.29 21.62
CA ASP A 132 -10.16 20.52 22.32
C ASP A 132 -8.63 20.74 22.32
N TRP A 133 -7.86 19.67 22.53
CA TRP A 133 -6.40 19.71 22.55
C TRP A 133 -5.77 20.13 21.21
N ALA A 134 -6.52 20.09 20.11
CA ALA A 134 -6.04 20.54 18.80
C ALA A 134 -6.11 22.08 18.65
N ASN A 135 -6.90 22.77 19.47
CA ASN A 135 -7.01 24.23 19.44
C ASN A 135 -5.85 24.86 20.23
N ASP A 136 -4.71 25.08 19.58
CA ASP A 136 -3.51 25.64 20.19
C ASP A 136 -3.23 27.10 19.75
N GLN A 137 -2.06 27.63 20.14
CA GLN A 137 -1.59 28.99 19.80
C GLN A 137 -1.47 29.28 18.28
N HIS A 138 -1.43 28.24 17.44
CA HIS A 138 -1.40 28.36 15.97
C HIS A 138 -2.80 28.35 15.35
N THR A 139 -3.83 27.97 16.10
CA THR A 139 -5.23 28.03 15.67
C THR A 139 -5.91 29.34 16.05
N LEU A 140 -6.88 29.80 15.23
CA LEU A 140 -7.69 30.99 15.55
C LEU A 140 -8.43 30.81 16.89
N GLN A 141 -9.03 29.63 17.09
CA GLN A 141 -9.82 29.34 18.29
C GLN A 141 -8.93 29.27 19.53
N GLY A 142 -7.77 28.60 19.47
CA GLY A 142 -6.84 28.55 20.59
C GLY A 142 -6.29 29.93 20.98
N ARG A 143 -6.02 30.82 20.01
CA ARG A 143 -5.67 32.22 20.30
C ARG A 143 -6.80 32.97 21.00
N LYS A 144 -8.06 32.82 20.56
CA LYS A 144 -9.23 33.40 21.24
C LYS A 144 -9.39 32.88 22.67
N MET A 145 -8.98 31.63 22.92
CA MET A 145 -8.99 31.00 24.25
C MET A 145 -7.76 31.37 25.10
N GLY A 146 -6.86 32.23 24.62
CA GLY A 146 -5.65 32.65 25.35
C GLY A 146 -4.60 31.53 25.50
N ARG A 147 -4.64 30.49 24.66
CA ARG A 147 -3.71 29.36 24.75
C ARG A 147 -2.35 29.72 24.15
N GLY A 148 -1.31 29.54 24.96
CA GLY A 148 0.09 29.77 24.58
C GLY A 148 0.98 28.56 24.85
N LEU A 149 2.26 28.81 25.08
CA LEU A 149 3.29 27.78 25.30
C LEU A 149 2.95 26.77 26.41
N ASP A 150 2.26 27.18 27.46
CA ASP A 150 1.89 26.29 28.56
C ASP A 150 0.88 25.21 28.15
N HIS A 151 -0.12 25.58 27.34
CA HIS A 151 -1.08 24.63 26.79
C HIS A 151 -0.38 23.68 25.81
N PHE A 152 0.50 24.21 24.95
CA PHE A 152 1.30 23.40 24.03
C PHE A 152 2.13 22.36 24.78
N ARG A 153 2.85 22.74 25.85
CA ARG A 153 3.67 21.81 26.63
C ARG A 153 2.86 20.71 27.32
N LYS A 154 1.67 21.02 27.81
CA LYS A 154 0.81 20.08 28.56
C LYS A 154 -0.01 19.17 27.65
N GLU A 155 -0.58 19.72 26.58
CA GLU A 155 -1.54 19.03 25.72
C GLU A 155 -1.04 18.88 24.27
N GLY A 156 -0.58 19.97 23.64
CA GLY A 156 -0.21 19.95 22.21
C GLY A 156 1.01 19.09 21.86
N ALA A 157 1.97 18.98 22.79
CA ALA A 157 3.22 18.23 22.62
C ALA A 157 3.17 16.81 23.23
N LYS A 158 1.99 16.35 23.67
CA LYS A 158 1.84 15.08 24.38
C LYS A 158 2.03 13.88 23.45
N LEU A 159 2.96 12.99 23.80
CA LEU A 159 3.23 11.74 23.08
C LEU A 159 2.64 10.55 23.83
N ILE A 160 1.96 9.64 23.11
CA ILE A 160 1.37 8.42 23.66
C ILE A 160 1.74 7.23 22.75
N PRO A 161 2.49 6.22 23.23
CA PRO A 161 3.15 6.21 24.55
C PRO A 161 4.21 7.32 24.65
N PRO A 162 4.56 7.74 25.88
CA PRO A 162 5.67 8.69 26.06
C PRO A 162 6.95 8.11 25.45
N PRO A 163 7.88 8.96 24.97
CA PRO A 163 9.15 8.50 24.45
C PRO A 163 9.85 7.67 25.52
N LYS A 164 10.38 6.50 25.13
CA LYS A 164 11.38 5.83 25.95
C LYS A 164 12.60 6.76 25.91
N GLY A 165 13.08 7.21 27.07
CA GLY A 165 14.16 8.19 27.17
C GLY A 165 15.36 7.81 26.30
N GLU A 166 16.12 8.81 25.85
CA GLU A 166 17.44 8.57 25.24
C GLU A 166 18.36 7.79 26.19
#